data_AF-A0A7J6MB02-F1
#
_entry.id   AF-A0A7J6MB02-F1
#
_cell.length_a   1.000
_cell.length_b   1.000
_cell.length_c   1.000
_cell.angle_alpha   90.00
_cell.angle_beta   90.00
_cell.angle_gamma   90.00
#
_symmetry.space_group_name_H-M   'P 1'
#
loop_
_entity.id
_entity.type
_entity.pdbx_description
1 polymer ?
#
loop_
_entity_poly.entity_id
_entity_poly.type
_entity_poly.pdbx_seq_one_letter_code
_entity_poly.pdbx_strand_id
1 'polypeptide(L)'
;MATSQDKSGGVAFPSQYDASGLSSWDKVESELRGATTTLRCRLPSGEVTQIQVSMGQDVAHAKAMLSKQLDVPYSELSLHHEGKLMFDPLSFNDFPQLDSARGMDVEVKISSK
;
A
#
# COMPACT_ATOMS: atom_id res chain seq x y z
N MET A 1 22.72 47.23 -38.50
CA MET A 1 22.32 45.83 -38.69
C MET A 1 21.67 45.36 -37.40
N ALA A 2 20.37 45.08 -37.45
CA ALA A 2 19.63 44.31 -36.44
C ALA A 2 20.19 42.87 -36.42
N THR A 3 20.13 42.06 -35.36
CA THR A 3 19.03 41.77 -34.46
C THR A 3 19.57 41.14 -33.17
N SER A 4 19.00 41.54 -32.02
CA SER A 4 18.99 40.77 -30.79
C SER A 4 18.31 39.41 -31.02
N GLN A 5 18.89 38.32 -30.52
CA GLN A 5 18.18 37.05 -30.35
C GLN A 5 18.22 36.66 -28.88
N ASP A 6 17.19 37.14 -28.19
CA ASP A 6 16.72 36.64 -26.91
C ASP A 6 16.23 35.19 -27.12
N LYS A 7 17.02 34.20 -26.67
CA LYS A 7 16.53 32.83 -26.52
C LYS A 7 15.74 32.78 -25.22
N SER A 8 14.47 33.17 -25.31
CA SER A 8 13.45 32.83 -24.34
C SER A 8 13.37 31.30 -24.25
N GLY A 9 14.11 30.73 -23.30
CA GLY A 9 14.03 29.33 -22.91
C GLY A 9 12.68 29.12 -22.24
N GLY A 10 11.67 28.79 -23.04
CA GLY A 10 10.41 28.28 -22.54
C GLY A 10 10.71 27.13 -21.61
N VAL A 11 10.40 27.30 -20.33
CA VAL A 11 10.32 26.23 -19.35
C VAL A 11 9.25 25.26 -19.87
N ALA A 12 9.71 24.28 -20.65
CA ALA A 12 8.88 23.16 -21.05
C ALA A 12 8.46 22.47 -19.76
N PHE A 13 7.19 22.66 -19.40
CA PHE A 13 6.54 21.86 -18.37
C PHE A 13 6.86 20.39 -18.67
N PRO A 14 7.53 19.67 -17.77
CA PRO A 14 7.89 18.28 -18.01
C PRO A 14 6.61 17.50 -18.33
N SER A 15 6.61 16.85 -19.50
CA SER A 15 5.53 16.00 -19.99
C SER A 15 5.05 15.09 -18.86
N GLN A 16 3.82 15.32 -18.38
CA GLN A 16 3.28 14.75 -17.13
C GLN A 16 3.04 13.22 -17.16
N TYR A 17 3.36 12.54 -18.26
CA TYR A 17 3.06 11.12 -18.45
C TYR A 17 4.19 10.43 -19.21
N ASP A 18 4.66 9.30 -18.68
CA ASP A 18 5.46 8.35 -19.45
C ASP A 18 4.55 7.47 -20.31
N ALA A 19 5.13 6.76 -21.29
CA ALA A 19 4.40 5.89 -22.23
C ALA A 19 3.65 4.72 -21.55
N SER A 20 3.83 4.53 -20.24
CA SER A 20 3.13 3.54 -19.41
C SER A 20 1.89 4.08 -18.70
N GLY A 21 1.57 5.37 -18.83
CA GLY A 21 0.40 5.98 -18.19
C GLY A 21 0.55 6.17 -16.67
N LEU A 22 1.77 6.06 -16.15
CA LEU A 22 2.07 6.33 -14.75
C LEU A 22 2.50 7.79 -14.62
N SER A 23 1.81 8.57 -13.79
CA SER A 23 2.19 9.96 -13.56
C SER A 23 3.44 10.01 -12.68
N SER A 24 4.23 11.07 -12.81
CA SER A 24 5.37 11.31 -11.91
C SER A 24 4.94 11.43 -10.43
N TRP A 25 3.65 11.66 -10.14
CA TRP A 25 3.09 11.71 -8.79
C TRP A 25 2.85 10.32 -8.18
N ASP A 26 2.50 9.31 -8.98
CA ASP A 26 2.32 7.92 -8.49
C ASP A 26 3.65 7.32 -7.97
N LYS A 27 4.76 7.67 -8.62
CA LYS A 27 6.11 7.27 -8.21
C LYS A 27 6.52 7.96 -6.92
N VAL A 28 6.26 9.26 -6.81
CA VAL A 28 6.57 10.05 -5.60
C VAL A 28 5.69 9.62 -4.41
N GLU A 29 4.41 9.31 -4.61
CA GLU A 29 3.56 8.73 -3.56
C GLU A 29 4.07 7.35 -3.10
N SER A 30 4.51 6.50 -4.03
CA SER A 30 5.06 5.18 -3.69
C SER A 30 6.36 5.30 -2.90
N GLU A 31 7.21 6.28 -3.24
CA GLU A 31 8.44 6.58 -2.48
C GLU A 31 8.14 7.15 -1.08
N LEU A 32 7.09 7.96 -0.94
CA LEU A 32 6.68 8.56 0.36
C LEU A 32 6.03 7.56 1.32
N ARG A 33 5.39 6.50 0.82
CA ARG A 33 4.75 5.45 1.66
C ARG A 33 5.76 4.47 2.30
N GLY A 34 7.03 4.55 1.93
CA GLY A 34 8.10 3.73 2.48
C GLY A 34 8.20 2.34 1.83
N ALA A 35 8.93 1.44 2.49
CA ALA A 35 9.17 0.10 1.97
C ALA A 35 7.85 -0.67 1.77
N THR A 36 7.71 -1.35 0.63
CA THR A 36 6.61 -2.29 0.42
C THR A 36 6.92 -3.62 1.11
N THR A 37 5.92 -4.21 1.75
CA THR A 37 6.01 -5.53 2.37
C THR A 37 4.86 -6.42 1.89
N THR A 38 5.10 -7.73 1.88
CA THR A 38 4.07 -8.72 1.52
C THR A 38 3.45 -9.28 2.81
N LEU A 39 2.14 -9.13 2.95
CA LEU A 39 1.38 -9.78 4.01
C LEU A 39 0.90 -11.15 3.53
N ARG A 40 1.22 -12.19 4.29
CA ARG A 40 0.74 -13.56 4.12
C ARG A 40 -0.47 -13.75 5.04
N CYS A 41 -1.64 -13.56 4.48
CA CYS A 41 -2.93 -13.59 5.17
C CYS A 41 -3.50 -15.01 5.20
N ARG A 42 -3.41 -15.66 6.37
CA ARG A 42 -4.02 -16.97 6.62
C ARG A 42 -5.50 -16.80 6.92
N LEU A 43 -6.34 -17.32 6.03
CA LEU A 43 -7.80 -17.30 6.13
C LEU A 43 -8.30 -18.38 7.10
N PRO A 44 -9.52 -18.23 7.66
CA PRO A 44 -10.11 -19.25 8.54
C PRO A 44 -10.42 -20.55 7.80
N SER A 45 -10.50 -20.53 6.46
CA SER A 45 -10.60 -21.72 5.61
C SER A 45 -9.31 -22.55 5.57
N GLY A 46 -8.19 -21.99 6.06
CA GLY A 46 -6.85 -22.58 5.96
C GLY A 46 -6.07 -22.16 4.70
N GLU A 47 -6.71 -21.45 3.77
CA GLU A 47 -6.06 -20.86 2.61
C GLU A 47 -5.16 -19.69 3.03
N VAL A 48 -4.07 -19.47 2.29
CA VAL A 48 -3.19 -18.32 2.49
C VAL A 48 -3.26 -17.43 1.26
N THR A 49 -3.76 -16.22 1.43
CA THR A 49 -3.71 -15.18 0.41
C THR A 49 -2.56 -14.21 0.68
N GLN A 50 -2.04 -13.59 -0.35
CA GLN A 50 -0.96 -12.61 -0.22
C GLN A 50 -1.41 -11.26 -0.75
N ILE A 51 -1.17 -10.21 0.04
CA ILE A 51 -1.39 -8.82 -0.39
C ILE A 51 -0.10 -8.04 -0.20
N GLN A 52 0.19 -7.13 -1.12
CA GLN A 52 1.27 -6.16 -0.96
C GLN A 52 0.73 -4.89 -0.33
N VAL A 53 1.39 -4.44 0.73
CA VAL A 53 1.08 -3.20 1.43
C VAL A 53 2.36 -2.39 1.60
N SER A 54 2.24 -1.08 1.72
CA SER A 54 3.38 -0.24 2.13
C SER A 54 3.47 -0.17 3.64
N MET A 55 4.68 -0.09 4.19
CA MET A 55 4.89 0.00 5.63
C MET A 55 4.21 1.24 6.26
N GLY A 56 4.06 2.33 5.49
CA GLY A 56 3.31 3.52 5.90
C GLY A 56 1.79 3.44 5.77
N GLN A 57 1.25 2.34 5.23
CA GLN A 57 -0.21 2.13 5.20
C GLN A 57 -0.73 1.65 6.55
N ASP A 58 -2.00 1.95 6.80
CA ASP A 58 -2.71 1.45 7.97
C ASP A 58 -3.24 0.03 7.76
N VAL A 59 -3.54 -0.63 8.88
CA VAL A 59 -4.20 -1.94 8.92
C VAL A 59 -5.55 -1.89 8.20
N ALA A 60 -6.21 -0.72 8.18
CA ALA A 60 -7.49 -0.51 7.53
C ALA A 60 -7.39 -0.68 6.01
N HIS A 61 -6.33 -0.18 5.40
CA HIS A 61 -6.08 -0.35 3.97
C HIS A 61 -5.95 -1.84 3.61
N ALA A 62 -5.18 -2.60 4.39
CA ALA A 62 -5.03 -4.04 4.18
C ALA A 62 -6.36 -4.80 4.36
N LYS A 63 -7.14 -4.45 5.38
CA LYS A 63 -8.49 -5.00 5.58
C LYS A 63 -9.43 -4.67 4.44
N ALA A 64 -9.38 -3.45 3.90
CA ALA A 64 -10.21 -3.04 2.76
C ALA A 64 -9.84 -3.83 1.50
N MET A 65 -8.55 -4.11 1.27
CA MET A 65 -8.10 -4.98 0.18
C MET A 65 -8.64 -6.41 0.35
N LEU A 66 -8.49 -6.98 1.55
CA LEU A 66 -8.99 -8.33 1.85
C LEU A 66 -10.52 -8.42 1.78
N SER A 67 -11.23 -7.40 2.25
CA SER A 67 -12.69 -7.31 2.15
C SER A 67 -13.16 -7.43 0.71
N LYS A 68 -12.53 -6.69 -0.21
CA LYS A 68 -12.83 -6.76 -1.65
C LYS A 68 -12.42 -8.09 -2.27
N GLN A 69 -11.29 -8.65 -1.86
CA GLN A 69 -10.76 -9.89 -2.43
C GLN A 69 -11.54 -11.13 -1.98
N LEU A 70 -12.01 -11.14 -0.73
CA LEU A 70 -12.74 -12.25 -0.13
C LEU A 70 -14.26 -12.11 -0.26
N ASP A 71 -14.75 -10.96 -0.75
CA ASP A 71 -16.16 -10.58 -0.77
C ASP A 71 -16.83 -10.67 0.62
N VAL A 72 -16.09 -10.25 1.65
CA VAL A 72 -16.53 -10.27 3.05
C VAL A 72 -16.64 -8.83 3.56
N PRO A 73 -17.67 -8.48 4.36
CA PRO A 73 -17.78 -7.14 4.92
C PRO A 73 -16.56 -6.76 5.76
N TYR A 74 -16.05 -5.54 5.55
CA TYR A 74 -14.92 -4.99 6.31
C TYR A 74 -15.11 -5.12 7.84
N SER A 75 -16.34 -4.92 8.31
CA SER A 75 -16.72 -5.00 9.73
C SER A 75 -16.60 -6.41 10.31
N GLU A 76 -16.64 -7.44 9.48
CA GLU A 76 -16.50 -8.84 9.89
C GLU A 76 -15.04 -9.29 9.87
N LEU A 77 -14.15 -8.51 9.26
CA LEU A 77 -12.73 -8.84 9.13
C LEU A 77 -11.92 -8.27 10.29
N SER A 78 -11.07 -9.11 10.85
CA SER A 78 -10.08 -8.74 11.85
C SER A 78 -8.74 -9.38 11.51
N LEU A 79 -7.67 -8.60 11.64
CA LEU A 79 -6.30 -9.04 11.37
C LEU A 79 -5.58 -9.28 12.68
N HIS A 80 -4.94 -10.43 12.80
CA HIS A 80 -4.17 -10.81 13.98
C HIS A 80 -2.73 -11.11 13.58
N HIS A 81 -1.78 -10.58 14.33
CA HIS A 81 -0.37 -10.91 14.21
C HIS A 81 0.09 -11.58 15.51
N GLU A 82 0.63 -12.80 15.42
CA GLU A 82 1.06 -13.59 16.60
C GLU A 82 -0.04 -13.71 17.67
N GLY A 83 -1.30 -13.90 17.23
CA GLY A 83 -2.47 -13.97 18.10
C GLY A 83 -2.99 -12.64 18.64
N LYS A 84 -2.26 -11.53 18.44
CA LYS A 84 -2.69 -10.18 18.85
C LYS A 84 -3.48 -9.49 17.77
N LEU A 85 -4.58 -8.85 18.14
CA LEU A 85 -5.39 -8.05 17.22
C LEU A 85 -4.59 -6.83 16.75
N MET A 86 -4.50 -6.66 15.43
CA MET A 86 -4.01 -5.44 14.80
C MET A 86 -5.16 -4.45 14.73
N PHE A 87 -5.04 -3.33 15.43
CA PHE A 87 -6.09 -2.31 15.51
C PHE A 87 -5.93 -1.27 14.42
N ASP A 88 -7.06 -0.88 13.83
CA ASP A 88 -7.14 0.35 13.05
C ASP A 88 -7.21 1.54 14.02
N PRO A 89 -6.50 2.67 13.80
CA PRO A 89 -5.78 3.07 12.59
C PRO A 89 -4.25 2.87 12.64
N LEU A 90 -3.73 1.84 13.33
CA LEU A 90 -2.29 1.62 13.40
C LEU A 90 -1.70 1.34 12.02
N SER A 91 -0.48 1.82 11.80
CA SER A 91 0.30 1.58 10.59
C SER A 91 1.17 0.33 10.73
N PHE A 92 1.58 -0.26 9.61
CA PHE A 92 2.51 -1.41 9.66
C PHE A 92 3.88 -1.05 10.27
N ASN A 93 4.28 0.23 10.23
CA ASN A 93 5.44 0.74 10.94
C ASN A 93 5.33 0.67 12.47
N ASP A 94 4.12 0.65 13.02
CA ASP A 94 3.91 0.58 14.48
C ASP A 94 4.18 -0.83 15.06
N PHE A 95 4.41 -1.81 14.19
CA PHE A 95 4.74 -3.18 14.55
C PHE A 95 6.25 -3.40 14.30
N PRO A 96 7.13 -3.20 15.29
CA PRO A 96 8.59 -3.28 15.10
C PRO A 96 9.09 -4.68 14.70
N GLN A 97 8.23 -5.69 14.87
CA GLN A 97 8.41 -7.06 14.42
C GLN A 97 8.14 -7.28 12.92
N LEU A 98 7.59 -6.29 12.21
CA LEU A 98 7.52 -6.31 10.75
C LEU A 98 8.87 -5.97 10.14
N ASP A 99 9.42 -6.94 9.43
CA ASP A 99 10.55 -6.71 8.52
C ASP A 99 10.00 -6.67 7.09
N SER A 100 10.17 -5.54 6.41
CA SER A 100 9.77 -5.37 5.00
C SER A 100 10.44 -6.39 4.07
N ALA A 101 11.60 -6.94 4.44
CA ALA A 101 12.31 -7.94 3.63
C ALA A 101 11.77 -9.36 3.79
N ARG A 102 11.16 -9.70 4.94
CA ARG A 102 10.68 -11.07 5.24
C ARG A 102 9.18 -11.25 5.01
N GLY A 103 8.45 -10.14 4.90
CA GLY A 103 6.99 -10.17 4.90
C GLY A 103 6.42 -10.56 6.26
N MET A 104 5.12 -10.39 6.43
CA MET A 104 4.43 -10.65 7.71
C MET A 104 3.36 -11.73 7.56
N ASP A 105 3.35 -12.69 8.48
CA ASP A 105 2.26 -13.66 8.60
C ASP A 105 1.15 -13.09 9.47
N VAL A 106 -0.04 -12.94 8.89
CA VAL A 106 -1.24 -12.43 9.58
C VAL A 106 -2.36 -13.44 9.49
N GLU A 107 -3.03 -13.68 10.62
CA GLU A 107 -4.26 -14.44 10.67
C GLU A 107 -5.44 -13.51 10.41
N VAL A 108 -6.28 -13.90 9.45
CA VAL A 108 -7.55 -13.25 9.17
C VAL A 108 -8.63 -14.00 9.92
N LYS A 109 -9.40 -13.30 10.74
CA LYS A 109 -10.59 -13.83 11.38
C LYS A 109 -11.82 -13.14 10.82
N ILE A 110 -12.79 -13.95 10.40
CA ILE A 110 -14.09 -13.52 9.90
C ILE A 110 -15.12 -13.81 11.00
N SER A 111 -15.75 -12.76 11.53
CA SER A 111 -16.82 -12.89 12.51
C SER A 111 -18.15 -12.64 11.81
N SER A 112 -18.74 -13.68 11.22
CA SER A 112 -20.10 -13.60 10.68
C SER A 112 -21.09 -13.45 11.84
N LYS A 113 -21.89 -12.40 11.81
CA LYS A 113 -22.95 -12.15 12.80
C LYS A 113 -24.19 -12.99 12.51
#